data_AF-A0A965NTY8-F1
#
_entry.id   AF-A0A965NTY8-F1
#
_cell.length_a   1.000
_cell.length_b   1.000
_cell.length_c   1.000
_cell.angle_alpha   90.00
_cell.angle_beta   90.00
_cell.angle_gamma   90.00
#
_symmetry.space_group_name_H-M   'P 1'
#
loop_
_entity.id
_entity.type
_entity.pdbx_description
1 polymer ?
#
loop_
_entity_poly.entity_id
_entity_poly.type
_entity_poly.pdbx_seq_one_letter_code
_entity_poly.pdbx_strand_id
1 'polypeptide(L)' 'MKVWIDQDLCTGDGLCEEIAPEVFTLLDDGLAYVKEGDKVFATAKGNPQGAEGVA' A
#
# COMPACT_ATOMS: atom_id res chain seq x y z
N MET A 1 -6.11 -12.47 -4.23
CA MET A 1 -5.22 -12.89 -3.12
C MET A 1 -5.23 -11.75 -2.09
N LYS A 2 -4.89 -11.95 -0.81
CA LYS A 2 -4.85 -10.81 0.14
C LYS A 2 -3.40 -10.36 0.34
N VAL A 3 -3.15 -9.06 0.20
CA VAL A 3 -1.83 -8.43 0.34
C VAL A 3 -1.93 -7.18 1.22
N TRP A 4 -0.85 -6.83 1.88
CA TRP A 4 -0.74 -5.61 2.67
C TRP A 4 0.71 -5.15 2.74
N ILE A 5 0.91 -3.87 3.04
CA ILE A 5 2.23 -3.31 3.36
C ILE A 5 2.29 -3.12 4.88
N ASP A 6 3.34 -3.67 5.50
CA ASP A 6 3.70 -3.36 6.87
C ASP A 6 4.35 -1.97 6.90
N GLN A 7 3.65 -1.00 7.48
CA GLN A 7 4.06 0.40 7.49
C GLN A 7 5.25 0.65 8.42
N ASP A 8 5.49 -0.21 9.42
CA ASP A 8 6.63 -0.08 10.33
C ASP A 8 7.94 -0.57 9.69
N LEU A 9 7.83 -1.45 8.67
CA LEU A 9 8.97 -2.00 7.93
C LEU A 9 9.17 -1.38 6.55
N CYS A 10 8.20 -0.61 6.05
CA CYS A 10 8.31 0.04 4.76
C CYS A 10 9.36 1.16 4.80
N THR A 11 10.35 1.07 3.91
CA THR A 11 11.45 2.02 3.77
C THR A 11 11.25 3.04 2.65
N GLY A 12 10.16 2.92 1.87
CA GLY A 12 9.82 3.88 0.81
C GLY A 12 10.60 3.73 -0.50
N ASP A 13 11.23 2.58 -0.76
CA ASP A 13 12.04 2.36 -1.98
C ASP A 13 11.25 2.38 -3.30
N GLY A 14 9.91 2.29 -3.25
CA GLY A 14 9.05 2.33 -4.43
C GLY A 14 9.04 1.08 -5.32
N LEU A 15 9.90 0.09 -5.06
CA LEU A 15 10.00 -1.13 -5.89
C LEU A 15 8.68 -1.90 -6.05
N CYS A 16 7.80 -1.86 -5.06
CA CYS A 16 6.49 -2.52 -5.14
C CYS A 16 5.56 -1.84 -6.15
N GLU A 17 5.53 -0.51 -6.22
CA GLU A 17 4.78 0.24 -7.22
C GLU A 17 5.36 0.03 -8.62
N GLU A 18 6.68 -0.02 -8.75
CA GLU A 18 7.34 -0.28 -10.04
C GLU A 18 7.03 -1.70 -10.59
N ILE A 19 6.97 -2.70 -9.72
CA ILE A 19 6.74 -4.11 -10.11
C ILE A 19 5.25 -4.39 -10.33
N ALA A 20 4.37 -3.82 -9.51
CA ALA A 20 2.93 -4.06 -9.53
C ALA A 20 2.14 -2.76 -9.30
N PRO A 21 2.15 -1.84 -10.29
CA PRO A 21 1.52 -0.53 -10.17
C PRO A 21 0.00 -0.57 -10.12
N GLU A 22 -0.65 -1.71 -10.41
CA GLU A 22 -2.10 -1.85 -10.20
C GLU A 22 -2.45 -2.18 -8.75
N VAL A 23 -1.51 -2.75 -8.00
CA VAL A 23 -1.71 -3.22 -6.62
C VAL A 23 -1.13 -2.24 -5.60
N PHE A 24 -0.02 -1.58 -5.92
CA PHE A 24 0.69 -0.72 -4.97
C PHE A 24 0.80 0.71 -5.46
N THR A 25 0.95 1.63 -4.51
CA THR A 25 1.32 3.02 -4.79
C THR A 25 2.17 3.60 -3.67
N LEU A 26 3.14 4.44 -4.00
CA LEU A 26 3.94 5.21 -3.05
C LEU A 26 3.30 6.59 -2.88
N LEU A 27 2.99 6.99 -1.64
CA LEU A 27 2.43 8.31 -1.36
C LEU A 27 3.50 9.28 -0.83
N ASP A 28 3.12 10.55 -0.74
CA ASP A 28 4.00 11.65 -0.32
C ASP A 28 4.49 11.57 1.15
N ASP A 29 3.94 10.64 1.94
CA ASP A 29 4.44 10.30 3.28
C ASP A 29 5.66 9.38 3.23
N GLY A 30 6.10 8.97 2.03
CA GLY A 30 7.24 8.11 1.81
C GLY A 30 6.94 6.63 2.06
N LEU A 31 5.66 6.26 2.17
CA LEU A 31 5.24 4.89 2.45
C LEU A 31 4.43 4.30 1.30
N ALA A 32 4.58 3.00 1.10
CA ALA A 32 3.82 2.26 0.10
C ALA A 32 2.49 1.76 0.68
N TYR A 33 1.47 1.71 -0.17
CA TYR A 33 0.13 1.27 0.19
C TYR A 33 -0.42 0.31 -0.85
N VAL A 34 -1.35 -0.54 -0.42
CA VAL A 34 -2.15 -1.33 -1.36
C VAL A 34 -3.28 -0.45 -1.90
N LYS A 35 -3.60 -0.60 -3.17
CA LYS A 35 -4.72 0.05 -3.82
C LYS A 35 -5.54 -0.92 -4.65
N GLU A 36 -6.78 -0.52 -4.91
CA GLU A 36 -7.69 -1.15 -5.85
C GLU A 36 -8.37 -0.04 -6.67
N GLY A 37 -7.90 0.15 -7.91
CA GLY A 37 -8.24 1.33 -8.71
C GLY A 37 -7.76 2.61 -8.01
N ASP A 38 -8.67 3.55 -7.80
CA ASP A 38 -8.38 4.83 -7.11
C ASP A 38 -8.44 4.72 -5.57
N LYS A 39 -8.85 3.57 -5.05
CA LYS A 39 -9.01 3.37 -3.60
C LYS A 39 -7.69 2.91 -2.99
N VAL A 40 -7.17 3.67 -2.02
CA VAL A 40 -5.95 3.31 -1.27
C VAL A 40 -6.31 2.81 0.13
N PHE A 41 -5.70 1.70 0.54
CA PHE A 41 -5.86 1.08 1.85
C PHE A 41 -4.68 1.47 2.75
N ALA A 42 -4.93 2.36 3.72
CA ALA A 42 -3.88 2.98 4.55
C ALA A 42 -4.27 3.05 6.03
N THR A 43 -3.62 2.23 6.87
CA THR A 43 -3.80 2.22 8.34
C THR A 43 -3.49 3.56 8.99
N ALA A 44 -2.52 4.31 8.44
CA ALA A 44 -2.05 5.58 8.98
C ALA A 44 -3.02 6.77 8.78
N LYS A 45 -3.98 6.69 7.83
CA LYS A 45 -4.91 7.79 7.49
C LYS A 45 -6.34 7.55 7.98
N GLY A 46 -6.51 6.76 9.04
CA GLY A 46 -7.83 6.48 9.63
C GLY A 46 -8.71 5.53 8.79
N ASN A 47 -8.16 4.96 7.71
CA ASN A 47 -8.77 3.81 7.06
C ASN A 47 -8.33 2.56 7.82
N PRO A 48 -9.25 1.75 8.39
CA PRO A 48 -8.87 0.40 8.76
C PRO A 48 -8.29 -0.23 7.48
N GLN A 49 -7.09 -0.80 7.47
CA GLN A 49 -6.93 -2.25 7.33
C GLN A 49 -5.45 -2.65 7.20
N GLY A 50 -5.01 -3.56 8.07
CA GLY A 50 -4.03 -4.59 7.73
C GLY A 50 -4.75 -5.83 7.17
N ALA A 51 -4.10 -6.53 6.23
CA ALA A 51 -4.55 -7.78 5.60
C ALA A 51 -5.85 -7.79 4.75
N GLU A 52 -6.62 -6.72 4.62
CA GLU A 52 -7.82 -6.70 3.73
C GLU A 52 -7.57 -6.14 2.33
N GLY A 53 -6.38 -5.61 2.05
CA GLY A 53 -5.99 -5.24 0.68
C GLY A 53 -6.08 -6.48 -0.22
N VAL A 54 -6.85 -6.39 -1.31
CA VAL A 54 -6.96 -7.47 -2.28
C VAL A 54 -6.05 -7.12 -3.46
N ALA A 55 -5.16 -8.05 -3.80
CA ALA A 55 -4.47 -8.09 -5.09
C ALA A 55 -5.24 -8.98 -6.06
#